data_AF-A0A3P7DUM5-F1
#
_entry.id   AF-A0A3P7DUM5-F1
#
_cell.length_a   1.000
_cell.length_b   1.000
_cell.length_c   1.000
_cell.angle_alpha   90.00
_cell.angle_beta   90.00
_cell.angle_gamma   90.00
#
_symmetry.space_group_name_H-M   'P 1'
#
loop_
_entity.id
_entity.type
_entity.pdbx_description
1 polymer ?
#
loop_
_entity_poly.entity_id
_entity_poly.type
_entity_poly.pdbx_seq_one_letter_code
_entity_poly.pdbx_strand_id
1 'polypeptide(L)'
;MSANLHDGSLVVNFPYDDDKIEGIEAKTGDHELFVVLSYLYARAHRYMWKKGPRCINQYDDNLDEGITNGNKWYRVSGGMQDWNYVFANCFELTIEMSCVKYSTDEQLKQIWDEHKFALISFIEKIHNTISGFVLDEINGIGIPNVQISINNIGKTVLSSTDGDFWRLVIPGNYNVTFQHFRYEPVIRFVTISKKKPYEFLNVTMSRKKFIENFTEVNSQIAYTFDTFMIFITLIISHFFQALIS
;
A
#
# COMPACT_ATOMS: atom_id res chain seq x y z
N MET A 1 -5.62 -0.48 -7.15
CA MET A 1 -4.74 0.03 -8.22
C MET A 1 -5.30 1.38 -8.65
N SER A 2 -4.45 2.39 -8.86
CA SER A 2 -4.84 3.74 -9.29
C SER A 2 -3.81 4.28 -10.29
N ALA A 3 -4.20 5.31 -11.02
CA ALA A 3 -3.26 6.18 -11.72
C ALA A 3 -3.79 7.61 -11.70
N ASN A 4 -2.91 8.57 -11.45
CA ASN A 4 -3.18 9.99 -11.65
C ASN A 4 -2.57 10.42 -13.01
N LEU A 5 -3.27 11.32 -13.70
CA LEU A 5 -2.93 11.72 -15.07
C LEU A 5 -2.40 13.15 -15.07
N HIS A 6 -1.25 13.34 -15.71
CA HIS A 6 -0.50 14.59 -15.76
C HIS A 6 -0.08 14.89 -17.21
N ASP A 7 0.41 16.11 -17.41
CA ASP A 7 1.00 16.54 -18.68
C ASP A 7 2.24 17.40 -18.43
N GLY A 8 3.07 17.50 -19.45
CA GLY A 8 4.38 18.16 -19.46
C GLY A 8 5.51 17.23 -19.91
N SER A 9 5.23 15.93 -20.02
CA SER A 9 6.16 14.91 -20.50
C SER A 9 5.39 13.75 -21.18
N LEU A 10 6.09 12.68 -21.55
CA LEU A 10 5.49 11.44 -22.04
C LEU A 10 6.20 10.22 -21.44
N VAL A 11 5.75 9.80 -20.27
CA VAL A 11 6.38 8.75 -19.44
C VAL A 11 5.39 8.22 -18.39
N VAL A 12 5.57 6.97 -17.96
CA VAL A 12 4.93 6.47 -16.73
C VAL A 12 5.89 6.60 -15.56
N ASN A 13 5.53 7.46 -14.62
CA ASN A 13 6.25 7.68 -13.37
C ASN A 13 5.74 6.73 -12.29
N PHE A 14 6.66 6.15 -11.51
CA PHE A 14 6.33 5.23 -10.43
C PHE A 14 7.08 5.51 -9.12
N PRO A 15 6.52 5.09 -7.96
CA PRO A 15 7.10 5.36 -6.65
C PRO A 15 8.54 4.85 -6.42
N TYR A 16 9.29 5.46 -5.50
CA TYR A 16 8.96 6.71 -4.80
C TYR A 16 9.33 7.94 -5.63
N ASP A 17 8.58 9.02 -5.42
CA ASP A 17 8.82 10.36 -5.96
C ASP A 17 9.89 11.13 -5.16
N ASP A 18 10.23 10.71 -3.94
CA ASP A 18 11.32 11.32 -3.17
C ASP A 18 12.21 10.34 -2.39
N ASP A 19 13.44 10.78 -2.12
CA ASP A 19 14.37 10.21 -1.14
C ASP A 19 15.35 11.31 -0.67
N LYS A 20 16.31 10.95 0.18
CA LYS A 20 17.35 11.84 0.72
C LYS A 20 18.19 12.50 -0.38
N ILE A 21 18.43 11.79 -1.49
CA ILE A 21 19.25 12.26 -2.61
C ILE A 21 18.42 12.18 -3.89
N GLU A 22 18.20 13.33 -4.54
CA GLU A 22 17.54 13.42 -5.85
C GLU A 22 18.38 12.77 -6.96
N GLY A 23 17.73 12.25 -8.00
CA GLY A 23 18.41 11.68 -9.18
C GLY A 23 18.84 10.23 -8.98
N ILE A 24 18.57 9.65 -7.82
CA ILE A 24 18.82 8.25 -7.50
C ILE A 24 17.50 7.50 -7.40
N GLU A 25 17.47 6.27 -7.92
CA GLU A 25 16.27 5.44 -7.86
C GLU A 25 15.88 5.09 -6.41
N ALA A 26 14.70 5.57 -6.00
CA ALA A 26 14.13 5.35 -4.68
C ALA A 26 13.18 4.14 -4.69
N LYS A 27 13.67 2.96 -4.30
CA LYS A 27 12.93 1.70 -4.41
C LYS A 27 11.89 1.52 -3.31
N THR A 28 10.66 1.22 -3.69
CA THR A 28 9.68 0.63 -2.77
C THR A 28 9.97 -0.86 -2.52
N GLY A 29 9.37 -1.46 -1.49
CA GLY A 29 9.41 -2.92 -1.36
C GLY A 29 8.55 -3.67 -2.40
N ASP A 30 7.75 -2.96 -3.20
CA ASP A 30 7.00 -3.47 -4.35
C ASP A 30 7.58 -2.97 -5.68
N HIS A 31 8.87 -2.62 -5.71
CA HIS A 31 9.49 -1.95 -6.85
C HIS A 31 9.33 -2.72 -8.17
N GLU A 32 9.55 -4.04 -8.17
CA GLU A 32 9.37 -4.87 -9.38
C GLU A 32 7.92 -4.87 -9.88
N LEU A 33 6.93 -4.86 -8.98
CA LEU A 33 5.52 -4.75 -9.35
C LEU A 33 5.25 -3.39 -10.03
N PHE A 34 5.74 -2.29 -9.46
CA PHE A 34 5.59 -0.96 -10.05
C PHE A 34 6.27 -0.83 -11.41
N VAL A 35 7.47 -1.37 -11.58
CA VAL A 35 8.17 -1.42 -12.87
C VAL A 35 7.34 -2.18 -13.91
N VAL A 36 6.83 -3.37 -13.56
CA VAL A 36 6.00 -4.18 -14.47
C VAL A 36 4.70 -3.46 -14.85
N LEU A 37 3.99 -2.85 -13.89
CA LEU A 37 2.76 -2.10 -14.17
C LEU A 37 3.03 -0.90 -15.08
N SER A 38 4.10 -0.16 -14.81
CA SER A 38 4.52 0.99 -15.62
C SER A 38 4.86 0.57 -17.04
N TYR A 39 5.64 -0.51 -17.17
CA TYR A 39 6.02 -1.05 -18.47
C TYR A 39 4.79 -1.50 -19.27
N LEU A 40 3.83 -2.19 -18.63
CA LEU A 40 2.60 -2.65 -19.28
C LEU A 40 1.79 -1.48 -19.86
N TYR A 41 1.70 -0.35 -19.14
CA TYR A 41 1.05 0.85 -19.67
C TYR A 41 1.85 1.45 -20.83
N ALA A 42 3.15 1.73 -20.63
CA ALA A 42 4.01 2.35 -21.63
C ALA A 42 4.08 1.52 -22.93
N ARG A 43 4.09 0.19 -22.82
CA ARG A 43 4.14 -0.74 -23.96
C ARG A 43 2.83 -0.84 -24.73
N ALA A 44 1.70 -0.66 -24.05
CA ALA A 44 0.38 -0.62 -24.67
C ALA A 44 0.06 0.76 -25.30
N HIS A 45 0.78 1.82 -24.90
CA HIS A 45 0.73 3.11 -25.58
C HIS A 45 1.37 3.05 -26.97
N ARG A 46 0.88 3.88 -27.91
CA ARG A 46 1.30 3.84 -29.32
C ARG A 46 2.81 3.99 -29.53
N TYR A 47 3.47 4.87 -28.75
CA TYR A 47 4.91 5.16 -28.89
C TYR A 47 5.64 5.54 -27.60
N MET A 48 5.02 5.45 -26.41
CA MET A 48 5.68 5.89 -25.16
C MET A 48 6.89 5.02 -24.82
N TRP A 49 6.83 3.73 -25.15
CA TRP A 49 7.94 2.78 -25.01
C TRP A 49 9.06 2.97 -26.03
N LYS A 50 8.84 3.74 -27.09
CA LYS A 50 9.84 3.96 -28.16
C LYS A 50 10.75 5.12 -27.75
N LYS A 51 11.98 5.08 -28.27
CA LYS A 51 12.86 6.26 -28.25
C LYS A 51 12.19 7.41 -29.04
N GLY A 52 12.28 8.62 -28.51
CA GLY A 52 11.64 9.81 -29.09
C GLY A 52 11.51 10.92 -28.06
N PRO A 53 11.17 12.15 -28.50
CA PRO A 53 11.11 13.29 -27.60
C PRO A 53 10.06 13.05 -26.50
N ARG A 54 10.52 13.13 -25.24
CA ARG A 54 9.64 13.10 -24.06
C ARG A 54 9.40 14.47 -23.45
N CYS A 55 9.93 15.52 -24.06
CA CYS A 55 9.85 16.90 -23.55
C CYS A 55 10.45 17.07 -22.15
N ILE A 56 11.44 16.23 -21.83
CA ILE A 56 12.26 16.32 -20.63
C ILE A 56 13.51 17.13 -21.01
N ASN A 57 13.70 18.29 -20.39
CA ASN A 57 14.82 19.20 -20.67
C ASN A 57 16.17 18.71 -20.12
N GLN A 58 16.29 17.44 -19.79
CA GLN A 58 17.52 16.82 -19.31
C GLN A 58 18.01 15.86 -20.40
N TYR A 59 19.27 16.00 -20.80
CA TYR A 59 19.96 15.34 -21.91
C TYR A 59 20.11 13.82 -21.78
N ASP A 60 19.18 13.15 -21.11
CA ASP A 60 19.18 11.70 -20.94
C ASP A 60 17.84 11.12 -21.39
N ASP A 61 17.70 10.92 -22.70
CA ASP A 61 16.60 10.15 -23.30
C ASP A 61 16.72 8.64 -22.99
N ASN A 62 17.58 8.24 -22.04
CA ASN A 62 17.70 6.90 -21.48
C ASN A 62 16.61 6.58 -20.45
N LEU A 63 15.41 7.13 -20.63
CA LEU A 63 14.21 6.52 -20.04
C LEU A 63 13.90 5.27 -20.86
N ASP A 64 14.62 4.22 -20.50
CA ASP A 64 14.47 2.87 -21.04
C ASP A 64 13.00 2.50 -20.98
N GLU A 65 12.41 2.32 -22.17
CA GLU A 65 11.08 1.74 -22.33
C GLU A 65 9.89 2.59 -21.83
N GLY A 66 10.11 3.88 -21.57
CA GLY A 66 9.04 4.84 -21.31
C GLY A 66 8.48 4.87 -19.90
N ILE A 67 9.31 4.47 -18.95
CA ILE A 67 9.00 4.50 -17.52
C ILE A 67 10.10 5.22 -16.76
N THR A 68 9.79 5.75 -15.58
CA THR A 68 10.80 6.34 -14.67
C THR A 68 10.40 6.16 -13.22
N ASN A 69 11.38 5.94 -12.35
CA ASN A 69 11.18 6.19 -10.92
C ASN A 69 11.12 7.71 -10.70
N GLY A 70 10.21 8.18 -9.84
CA GLY A 70 10.02 9.61 -9.61
C GLY A 70 11.24 10.32 -9.06
N ASN A 71 11.80 9.85 -7.95
CA ASN A 71 12.99 10.49 -7.36
C ASN A 71 14.20 10.46 -8.30
N LYS A 72 14.33 9.43 -9.14
CA LYS A 72 15.37 9.35 -10.19
C LYS A 72 15.19 10.44 -11.25
N TRP A 73 13.95 10.79 -11.59
CA TRP A 73 13.66 11.85 -12.55
C TRP A 73 13.91 13.24 -11.94
N TYR A 74 13.19 13.55 -10.86
CA TYR A 74 13.45 14.69 -9.97
C TYR A 74 12.60 14.51 -8.69
N ARG A 75 13.06 15.06 -7.58
CA ARG A 75 12.42 14.83 -6.29
C ARG A 75 11.09 15.58 -6.17
N VAL A 76 10.03 14.88 -5.77
CA VAL A 76 8.71 15.47 -5.44
C VAL A 76 8.22 14.96 -4.08
N SER A 77 8.44 15.77 -3.05
CA SER A 77 7.90 15.48 -1.71
C SER A 77 6.42 15.90 -1.58
N GLY A 78 5.62 15.07 -0.92
CA GLY A 78 4.20 15.34 -0.67
C GLY A 78 3.26 15.00 -1.84
N GLY A 79 3.75 14.24 -2.83
CA GLY A 79 2.95 13.77 -3.97
C GLY A 79 1.85 12.78 -3.56
N MET A 80 0.72 12.81 -4.28
CA MET A 80 -0.42 11.93 -4.06
C MET A 80 -0.09 10.45 -4.35
N GLN A 81 0.79 10.21 -5.32
CA GLN A 81 1.22 8.86 -5.73
C GLN A 81 1.82 8.07 -4.56
N ASP A 82 2.78 8.67 -3.86
CA ASP A 82 3.45 8.05 -2.73
C ASP A 82 2.55 8.00 -1.50
N TRP A 83 1.71 9.03 -1.29
CA TRP A 83 0.73 9.03 -0.22
C TRP A 83 -0.21 7.81 -0.31
N ASN A 84 -0.70 7.50 -1.52
CA ASN A 84 -1.53 6.31 -1.78
C ASN A 84 -0.83 5.01 -1.35
N TYR A 85 0.44 4.86 -1.72
CA TYR A 85 1.21 3.64 -1.40
C TYR A 85 1.57 3.54 0.08
N VAL A 86 1.82 4.66 0.77
CA VAL A 86 2.19 4.64 2.19
C VAL A 86 0.97 4.48 3.10
N PHE A 87 -0.12 5.21 2.84
CA PHE A 87 -1.22 5.37 3.82
C PHE A 87 -2.53 4.66 3.45
N ALA A 88 -2.78 4.36 2.17
CA ALA A 88 -3.96 3.62 1.72
C ALA A 88 -3.58 2.20 1.30
N ASN A 89 -4.53 1.33 0.91
CA ASN A 89 -4.21 0.03 0.27
C ASN A 89 -3.80 0.16 -1.22
N CYS A 90 -3.68 1.39 -1.72
CA CYS A 90 -3.62 1.67 -3.14
C CYS A 90 -2.20 1.64 -3.69
N PHE A 91 -2.07 1.22 -4.94
CA PHE A 91 -0.83 1.25 -5.72
C PHE A 91 -1.10 2.21 -6.87
N GLU A 92 -0.52 3.40 -6.82
CA GLU A 92 -0.76 4.47 -7.76
C GLU A 92 0.46 4.73 -8.64
N LEU A 93 0.22 4.96 -9.93
CA LEU A 93 1.20 5.49 -10.88
C LEU A 93 0.85 6.94 -11.21
N THR A 94 1.85 7.72 -11.62
CA THR A 94 1.67 9.04 -12.24
C THR A 94 1.94 8.90 -13.73
N ILE A 95 1.00 9.25 -14.59
CA ILE A 95 1.13 9.07 -16.04
C ILE A 95 1.17 10.43 -16.72
N GLU A 96 2.31 10.74 -17.32
CA GLU A 96 2.49 11.92 -18.17
C GLU A 96 1.98 11.60 -19.57
N MET A 97 0.84 12.18 -19.95
CA MET A 97 0.09 11.84 -21.15
C MET A 97 0.56 12.60 -22.39
N SER A 98 0.94 13.86 -22.24
CA SER A 98 1.36 14.70 -23.35
C SER A 98 2.42 15.71 -22.92
N CYS A 99 3.32 16.03 -23.84
CA CYS A 99 4.20 17.17 -23.70
C CYS A 99 3.43 18.51 -23.56
N VAL A 100 2.25 18.60 -24.18
CA VAL A 100 1.46 19.82 -24.24
C VAL A 100 0.47 19.82 -23.07
N LYS A 101 0.79 20.58 -22.02
CA LYS A 101 -0.01 20.71 -20.79
C LYS A 101 -1.46 21.11 -20.99
N TYR A 102 -1.73 21.87 -22.05
CA TYR A 102 -3.08 22.31 -22.40
C TYR A 102 -3.27 22.04 -23.89
N SER A 103 -3.67 20.81 -24.19
CA SER A 103 -3.88 20.36 -25.56
C SER A 103 -5.11 21.05 -26.19
N THR A 104 -5.05 21.34 -27.48
CA THR A 104 -6.20 21.91 -28.21
C THR A 104 -7.23 20.85 -28.54
N ASP A 105 -8.46 21.26 -28.86
CA ASP A 105 -9.56 20.35 -29.22
C ASP A 105 -9.18 19.41 -30.38
N GLU A 106 -8.39 19.90 -31.33
CA GLU A 106 -7.90 19.13 -32.48
C GLU A 106 -6.94 18.00 -32.08
N GLN A 107 -6.23 18.15 -30.95
CA GLN A 107 -5.26 17.16 -30.44
C GLN A 107 -5.92 16.06 -29.60
N LEU A 108 -7.09 16.34 -28.98
CA LEU A 108 -7.73 15.42 -28.03
C LEU A 108 -8.01 14.04 -28.62
N LYS A 109 -8.50 13.98 -29.87
CA LYS A 109 -8.77 12.70 -30.54
C LYS A 109 -7.50 11.86 -30.71
N GLN A 110 -6.40 12.51 -31.05
CA GLN A 110 -5.12 11.84 -31.21
C GLN A 110 -4.62 11.29 -29.88
N ILE A 111 -4.63 12.10 -28.81
CA ILE A 111 -4.23 11.68 -27.47
C ILE A 111 -5.09 10.49 -27.00
N TRP A 112 -6.40 10.56 -27.20
CA TRP A 112 -7.29 9.43 -26.91
C TRP A 112 -6.91 8.16 -27.68
N ASP A 113 -6.71 8.26 -28.99
CA ASP A 113 -6.37 7.12 -29.83
C ASP A 113 -5.01 6.48 -29.45
N GLU A 114 -4.11 7.28 -28.89
CA GLU A 114 -2.79 6.84 -28.43
C GLU A 114 -2.82 6.16 -27.06
N HIS A 115 -3.70 6.61 -26.15
CA HIS A 115 -3.79 6.14 -24.77
C HIS A 115 -4.86 5.08 -24.50
N LYS A 116 -5.95 5.01 -25.27
CA LYS A 116 -7.13 4.18 -24.93
C LYS A 116 -6.79 2.71 -24.62
N PHE A 117 -5.89 2.09 -25.38
CA PHE A 117 -5.49 0.71 -25.14
C PHE A 117 -4.57 0.56 -23.93
N ALA A 118 -3.73 1.56 -23.65
CA ALA A 118 -2.90 1.59 -22.44
C ALA A 118 -3.76 1.71 -21.18
N LEU A 119 -4.74 2.61 -21.18
CA LEU A 119 -5.71 2.80 -20.10
C LEU A 119 -6.50 1.51 -19.84
N ILE A 120 -7.06 0.89 -20.89
CA ILE A 120 -7.81 -0.37 -20.75
C ILE A 120 -6.90 -1.49 -20.23
N SER A 121 -5.72 -1.69 -20.83
CA SER A 121 -4.75 -2.71 -20.43
C SER A 121 -4.31 -2.55 -18.97
N PHE A 122 -4.18 -1.32 -18.48
CA PHE A 122 -3.85 -1.04 -17.09
C PHE A 122 -4.99 -1.39 -16.13
N ILE A 123 -6.23 -1.00 -16.46
CA ILE A 123 -7.41 -1.37 -15.67
C ILE A 123 -7.53 -2.89 -15.56
N GLU A 124 -7.29 -3.64 -16.64
CA GLU A 124 -7.32 -5.11 -16.61
C GLU A 124 -6.34 -5.72 -15.57
N LYS A 125 -5.23 -5.05 -15.24
CA LYS A 125 -4.27 -5.55 -14.25
C LYS A 125 -4.75 -5.42 -12.81
N ILE A 126 -5.85 -4.73 -12.54
CA ILE A 126 -6.44 -4.67 -11.20
C ILE A 126 -6.82 -6.07 -10.67
N HIS A 127 -7.03 -7.04 -11.58
CA HIS A 127 -7.37 -8.41 -11.25
C HIS A 127 -6.16 -9.32 -11.00
N ASN A 128 -4.93 -8.84 -11.20
CA ASN A 128 -3.72 -9.61 -10.93
C ASN A 128 -3.39 -9.59 -9.44
N THR A 129 -4.20 -10.28 -8.66
CA THR A 129 -4.18 -10.23 -7.19
C THR A 129 -4.16 -11.60 -6.56
N ILE A 130 -3.53 -11.71 -5.39
CA ILE A 130 -3.97 -12.65 -4.37
C ILE A 130 -5.11 -11.95 -3.63
N SER A 131 -6.30 -12.53 -3.68
CA SER A 131 -7.53 -11.94 -3.13
C SER A 131 -8.39 -13.01 -2.47
N GLY A 132 -9.39 -12.60 -1.71
CA GLY A 132 -10.31 -13.51 -1.03
C GLY A 132 -10.89 -12.87 0.20
N PHE A 133 -11.42 -13.69 1.10
CA PHE A 133 -11.95 -13.25 2.40
C PHE A 133 -11.14 -13.85 3.53
N VAL A 134 -10.89 -13.06 4.57
CA VAL A 134 -10.40 -13.55 5.86
C VAL A 134 -11.58 -13.73 6.81
N LEU A 135 -11.79 -14.95 7.29
CA LEU A 135 -13.00 -15.36 8.00
C LEU A 135 -12.66 -15.82 9.42
N ASP A 136 -13.53 -15.48 10.38
CA ASP A 136 -13.47 -16.00 11.74
C ASP A 136 -13.89 -17.47 11.77
N GLU A 137 -13.07 -18.32 12.42
CA GLU A 137 -13.29 -19.76 12.49
C GLU A 137 -14.61 -20.18 13.15
N ILE A 138 -15.10 -19.39 14.11
CA ILE A 138 -16.25 -19.77 14.94
C ILE A 138 -17.57 -19.40 14.25
N ASN A 139 -17.65 -18.17 13.73
CA ASN A 139 -18.90 -17.65 13.19
C ASN A 139 -18.91 -17.45 11.65
N GLY A 140 -17.78 -17.65 10.98
CA GLY A 140 -17.66 -17.51 9.53
C GLY A 140 -17.76 -16.08 9.00
N ILE A 141 -17.77 -15.07 9.89
CA ILE A 141 -17.88 -13.66 9.52
C ILE A 141 -16.51 -13.12 9.08
N GLY A 142 -16.51 -12.19 8.13
CA GLY A 142 -15.33 -11.44 7.70
C GLY A 142 -14.61 -10.73 8.85
N ILE A 143 -13.28 -10.84 8.88
CA ILE A 143 -12.44 -10.16 9.87
C ILE A 143 -11.88 -8.88 9.23
N PRO A 144 -12.27 -7.69 9.71
CA PRO A 144 -11.70 -6.44 9.22
C PRO A 144 -10.30 -6.19 9.75
N ASN A 145 -9.52 -5.37 9.05
CA ASN A 145 -8.19 -4.89 9.45
C ASN A 145 -7.17 -6.01 9.73
N VAL A 146 -7.32 -7.17 9.08
CA VAL A 146 -6.26 -8.16 9.02
C VAL A 146 -5.13 -7.57 8.18
N GLN A 147 -3.90 -7.72 8.64
CA GLN A 147 -2.70 -7.34 7.89
C GLN A 147 -2.28 -8.50 6.99
N ILE A 148 -2.28 -8.26 5.67
CA ILE A 148 -1.81 -9.21 4.66
C ILE A 148 -0.47 -8.71 4.12
N SER A 149 0.60 -9.44 4.39
CA SER A 149 1.94 -9.17 3.88
C SER A 149 2.47 -10.33 3.03
N ILE A 150 3.38 -10.05 2.12
CA ILE A 150 4.03 -11.05 1.27
C ILE A 150 5.51 -11.07 1.57
N ASN A 151 6.06 -12.23 1.95
CA ASN A 151 7.49 -12.42 2.24
C ASN A 151 8.07 -11.43 3.26
N ASN A 152 7.22 -10.75 4.06
CA ASN A 152 7.57 -9.61 4.92
C ASN A 152 8.31 -8.47 4.19
N ILE A 153 8.02 -8.27 2.90
CA ILE A 153 8.60 -7.22 2.06
C ILE A 153 7.47 -6.41 1.40
N GLY A 154 7.69 -5.11 1.22
CA GLY A 154 6.75 -4.23 0.53
C GLY A 154 5.53 -3.89 1.37
N LYS A 155 4.43 -3.61 0.67
CA LYS A 155 3.20 -3.13 1.26
C LYS A 155 2.43 -4.23 1.97
N THR A 156 2.13 -3.98 3.23
CA THR A 156 1.04 -4.63 3.95
C THR A 156 -0.28 -4.01 3.53
N VAL A 157 -1.22 -4.83 3.07
CA VAL A 157 -2.60 -4.39 2.79
C VAL A 157 -3.51 -4.85 3.92
N LEU A 158 -4.60 -4.11 4.14
CA LEU A 158 -5.62 -4.43 5.14
C LEU A 158 -6.85 -5.04 4.51
N SER A 159 -7.47 -6.04 5.17
CA SER A 159 -8.81 -6.47 4.81
C SER A 159 -9.86 -5.39 5.12
N SER A 160 -10.88 -5.27 4.27
CA SER A 160 -11.99 -4.34 4.42
C SER A 160 -12.98 -4.78 5.50
N THR A 161 -14.08 -4.05 5.67
CA THR A 161 -15.12 -4.31 6.68
C THR A 161 -15.65 -5.75 6.66
N ASP A 162 -15.83 -6.35 5.47
CA ASP A 162 -16.36 -7.71 5.30
C ASP A 162 -15.26 -8.78 5.20
N GLY A 163 -14.02 -8.42 5.54
CA GLY A 163 -12.85 -9.31 5.54
C GLY A 163 -12.26 -9.61 4.16
N ASP A 164 -12.85 -9.06 3.10
CA ASP A 164 -12.32 -9.06 1.74
C ASP A 164 -10.97 -8.33 1.66
N PHE A 165 -10.06 -8.83 0.83
CA PHE A 165 -8.76 -8.21 0.59
C PHE A 165 -8.30 -8.41 -0.85
N TRP A 166 -7.43 -7.50 -1.30
CA TRP A 166 -6.75 -7.60 -2.58
C TRP A 166 -5.29 -7.18 -2.43
N ARG A 167 -4.38 -8.10 -2.75
CA ARG A 167 -2.95 -7.84 -2.81
C ARG A 167 -2.46 -8.04 -4.24
N LEU A 168 -2.10 -6.93 -4.91
CA LEU A 168 -1.51 -6.99 -6.24
C LEU A 168 -0.21 -7.77 -6.23
N VAL A 169 0.01 -8.54 -7.28
CA VAL A 169 1.17 -9.42 -7.45
C VAL A 169 1.55 -9.53 -8.92
N ILE A 170 2.80 -9.92 -9.16
CA ILE A 170 3.29 -10.39 -10.45
C ILE A 170 3.39 -11.93 -10.42
N PRO A 171 3.70 -12.61 -11.53
CA PRO A 171 4.02 -14.04 -11.49
C PRO A 171 5.21 -14.32 -10.56
N GLY A 172 5.07 -15.29 -9.66
CA GLY A 172 6.04 -15.57 -8.61
C GLY A 172 5.54 -16.57 -7.58
N ASN A 173 6.37 -16.84 -6.57
CA ASN A 173 6.04 -17.67 -5.41
C ASN A 173 6.07 -16.83 -4.15
N TYR A 174 5.06 -16.97 -3.31
CA TYR A 174 4.79 -16.05 -2.22
C TYR A 174 4.44 -16.80 -0.94
N ASN A 175 5.09 -16.43 0.16
CA ASN A 175 4.59 -16.69 1.51
C ASN A 175 3.71 -15.52 1.92
N VAL A 176 2.40 -15.74 1.91
CA VAL A 176 1.39 -14.75 2.29
C VAL A 176 1.10 -14.93 3.77
N THR A 177 1.36 -13.90 4.57
CA THR A 177 1.12 -13.89 6.01
C THR A 177 -0.11 -13.06 6.31
N PHE A 178 -1.04 -13.63 7.08
CA PHE A 178 -2.25 -13.01 7.58
C PHE A 178 -2.08 -12.81 9.08
N GLN A 179 -2.08 -11.56 9.54
CA GLN A 179 -1.83 -11.22 10.93
C GLN A 179 -2.90 -10.28 11.47
N HIS A 180 -3.39 -10.58 12.68
CA HIS A 180 -4.33 -9.71 13.38
C HIS A 180 -4.11 -9.82 14.89
N PHE A 181 -4.28 -8.73 15.64
CA PHE A 181 -3.92 -8.71 17.07
C PHE A 181 -4.71 -9.74 17.91
N ARG A 182 -5.98 -10.00 17.54
CA ARG A 182 -6.90 -10.97 18.19
C ARG A 182 -6.89 -12.40 17.64
N TYR A 183 -6.22 -12.69 16.52
CA TYR A 183 -6.27 -14.01 15.87
C TYR A 183 -4.88 -14.60 15.71
N GLU A 184 -4.78 -15.92 15.75
CA GLU A 184 -3.53 -16.61 15.46
C GLU A 184 -3.10 -16.34 14.00
N PRO A 185 -1.81 -16.05 13.75
CA PRO A 185 -1.34 -15.76 12.41
C PRO A 185 -1.46 -16.98 11.51
N VAL A 186 -1.76 -16.74 10.24
CA VAL A 186 -1.87 -17.80 9.23
C VAL A 186 -0.89 -17.50 8.09
N ILE A 187 -0.13 -18.51 7.66
CA ILE A 187 0.77 -18.41 6.51
C ILE A 187 0.26 -19.34 5.40
N ARG A 188 0.28 -18.86 4.16
CA ARG A 188 -0.11 -19.61 2.96
C ARG A 188 0.95 -19.46 1.89
N PHE A 189 1.38 -20.58 1.32
CA PHE A 189 2.24 -20.57 0.14
C PHE A 189 1.37 -20.48 -1.12
N VAL A 190 1.61 -19.48 -1.97
CA VAL A 190 0.84 -19.21 -3.17
C VAL A 190 1.78 -19.08 -4.37
N THR A 191 1.44 -19.74 -5.47
CA THR A 191 2.16 -19.65 -6.75
C THR A 191 1.29 -18.94 -7.79
N ILE A 192 1.78 -17.85 -8.33
CA ILE A 192 1.15 -17.07 -9.39
C ILE A 192 1.91 -17.31 -10.69
N SER A 193 1.20 -17.62 -11.77
CA SER A 193 1.82 -17.88 -13.08
C SER A 193 1.35 -16.88 -14.12
N LYS A 194 2.06 -16.78 -15.25
CA LYS A 194 1.60 -15.93 -16.37
C LYS A 194 0.23 -16.36 -16.93
N LYS A 195 -0.11 -17.66 -16.86
CA LYS A 195 -1.39 -18.21 -17.34
C LYS A 195 -2.53 -18.00 -16.35
N LYS A 196 -2.21 -17.94 -15.06
CA LYS A 196 -3.13 -17.68 -13.95
C LYS A 196 -2.51 -16.57 -13.09
N PRO A 197 -2.65 -15.29 -13.50
CA PRO A 197 -1.98 -14.16 -12.86
C PRO A 197 -2.68 -13.68 -11.58
N TYR A 198 -3.52 -14.53 -10.98
CA TYR A 198 -4.32 -14.24 -9.80
C TYR A 198 -4.51 -15.52 -8.97
N GLU A 199 -4.83 -15.35 -7.69
CA GLU A 199 -5.30 -16.43 -6.83
C GLU A 199 -6.47 -15.92 -5.98
N PHE A 200 -7.51 -16.74 -5.86
CA PHE A 200 -8.61 -16.49 -4.94
C PHE A 200 -8.51 -17.47 -3.77
N LEU A 201 -8.25 -16.95 -2.57
CA LEU A 201 -7.91 -17.72 -1.38
C LEU A 201 -8.66 -17.17 -0.16
N ASN A 202 -9.67 -17.90 0.29
CA ASN A 202 -10.28 -17.63 1.59
C ASN A 202 -9.39 -18.19 2.71
N VAL A 203 -9.26 -17.43 3.78
CA VAL A 203 -8.42 -17.77 4.92
C VAL A 203 -9.24 -17.71 6.20
N THR A 204 -9.42 -18.86 6.84
CA THR A 204 -10.01 -18.92 8.18
C THR A 204 -8.94 -18.69 9.24
N MET A 205 -9.19 -17.80 10.21
CA MET A 205 -8.29 -17.54 11.34
C MET A 205 -8.94 -17.90 12.68
N SER A 206 -8.18 -18.60 13.53
CA SER A 206 -8.61 -18.95 14.89
C SER A 206 -8.36 -17.78 15.84
N ARG A 207 -9.26 -17.57 16.80
CA ARG A 207 -9.08 -16.53 17.82
C ARG A 207 -7.94 -16.94 18.75
N LYS A 208 -7.08 -15.98 19.12
CA LYS A 208 -6.08 -16.22 20.18
C LYS A 208 -6.81 -16.58 21.46
N LYS A 209 -6.28 -17.55 22.21
CA LYS A 209 -6.75 -17.80 23.57
C LYS A 209 -6.36 -16.60 24.43
N PHE A 210 -7.34 -15.88 24.96
CA PHE A 210 -7.08 -14.95 26.05
C PHE A 210 -6.62 -15.78 27.25
N ILE A 211 -5.31 -15.81 27.49
CA ILE A 211 -4.80 -16.18 28.80
C ILE A 211 -5.04 -14.96 29.67
N GLU A 212 -6.20 -14.95 30.30
CA GLU A 212 -6.44 -14.12 31.46
C GLU A 212 -5.48 -14.56 32.57
N ASN A 213 -4.27 -14.01 32.62
CA ASN A 213 -3.53 -13.89 33.88
C ASN A 213 -4.25 -12.85 34.76
N PHE A 214 -5.53 -13.10 35.07
CA PHE A 214 -6.34 -12.28 35.96
C PHE A 214 -5.71 -12.24 37.36
N THR A 215 -4.86 -13.20 37.72
CA THR A 215 -4.12 -13.22 38.98
C THR A 215 -2.98 -12.19 39.05
N GLU A 216 -2.30 -11.86 37.94
CA GLU A 216 -1.26 -10.81 37.94
C GLU A 216 -1.84 -9.41 37.74
N VAL A 217 -2.88 -9.28 36.89
CA VAL A 217 -3.50 -7.97 36.65
C VAL A 217 -4.36 -7.54 37.85
N ASN A 218 -5.11 -8.45 38.49
CA ASN A 218 -5.85 -8.08 39.70
C ASN A 218 -4.94 -7.84 40.90
N SER A 219 -3.79 -8.52 41.00
CA SER A 219 -2.84 -8.20 42.07
C SER A 219 -2.21 -6.83 41.85
N GLN A 220 -1.75 -6.50 40.64
CA GLN A 220 -1.24 -5.15 40.34
C GLN A 220 -2.31 -4.07 40.51
N ILE A 221 -3.54 -4.29 40.04
CA ILE A 221 -4.64 -3.35 40.22
C ILE A 221 -4.98 -3.19 41.70
N ALA A 222 -5.12 -4.28 42.47
CA ALA A 222 -5.37 -4.22 43.92
C ALA A 222 -4.25 -3.50 44.67
N TYR A 223 -2.97 -3.79 44.36
CA TYR A 223 -1.83 -3.05 44.92
C TYR A 223 -1.86 -1.56 44.57
N THR A 224 -2.25 -1.18 43.34
CA THR A 224 -2.39 0.24 42.97
C THR A 224 -3.56 0.92 43.65
N PHE A 225 -4.68 0.23 43.87
CA PHE A 225 -5.84 0.79 44.59
C PHE A 225 -5.55 0.92 46.09
N ASP A 226 -4.92 -0.07 46.71
CA ASP A 226 -4.53 -0.01 48.13
C ASP A 226 -3.52 1.10 48.38
N THR A 227 -2.49 1.23 47.54
CA THR A 227 -1.53 2.33 47.65
C THR A 227 -2.19 3.70 47.43
N PHE A 228 -3.11 3.82 46.48
CA PHE A 228 -3.84 5.07 46.25
C PHE A 228 -4.78 5.44 47.42
N MET A 229 -5.48 4.45 48.01
CA MET A 229 -6.33 4.66 49.18
C MET A 229 -5.53 5.03 50.44
N ILE A 230 -4.34 4.45 50.61
CA ILE A 230 -3.40 4.83 51.68
C ILE A 230 -2.93 6.29 51.48
N PHE A 231 -2.63 6.70 50.25
CA PHE A 231 -2.25 8.09 49.95
C PHE A 231 -3.39 9.09 50.23
N ILE A 232 -4.63 8.75 49.87
CA ILE A 232 -5.80 9.61 50.14
C ILE A 232 -6.07 9.73 51.64
N THR A 233 -5.98 8.62 52.40
CA THR A 233 -6.20 8.66 53.86
C THR A 233 -5.10 9.41 54.61
N LEU A 234 -3.85 9.34 54.14
CA LEU A 234 -2.75 10.14 54.69
C LEU A 234 -2.92 11.64 54.38
N ILE A 235 -3.35 11.99 53.16
CA ILE A 235 -3.66 13.38 52.79
C ILE A 235 -4.83 13.91 53.62
N ILE A 236 -5.93 13.17 53.74
CA ILE A 236 -7.10 13.63 54.51
C ILE A 236 -6.73 13.78 56.00
N SER A 237 -5.96 12.86 56.59
CA SER A 237 -5.54 12.98 58.00
C SER A 237 -4.58 14.15 58.26
N HIS A 238 -3.63 14.40 57.35
CA HIS A 238 -2.72 15.56 57.47
C HIS A 238 -3.45 16.89 57.26
N PHE A 239 -4.41 16.96 56.32
CA PHE A 239 -5.17 18.19 56.08
C PHE A 239 -6.23 18.44 57.18
N PHE A 240 -6.86 17.40 57.75
CA PHE A 240 -7.79 17.58 58.87
C PHE A 240 -7.08 17.95 60.18
N GLN A 241 -5.87 17.45 60.44
CA GLN A 241 -5.09 17.89 61.61
C GLN A 241 -4.59 19.33 61.49
N ALA A 242 -4.32 19.82 60.28
CA ALA A 242 -3.91 21.20 60.04
C ALA A 242 -5.07 22.22 60.06
N LEU A 243 -6.33 21.78 60.00
CA LEU A 243 -7.52 22.63 60.06
C LEU A 243 -8.17 22.69 61.45
N ILE A 244 -7.69 21.90 62.43
CA ILE A 244 -8.23 21.81 63.79
C ILE A 244 -7.20 22.29 64.85
N SER A 245 -5.99 22.74 64.43
CA SER A 245 -5.00 23.43 65.29
C SER A 245 -4.96 24.93 64.99
#